data_AF-A0A6G3UC06-F1
#
_entry.id   AF-A0A6G3UC06-F1
#
_cell.length_a   1.000
_cell.length_b   1.000
_cell.length_c   1.000
_cell.angle_alpha   90.00
_cell.angle_beta   90.00
_cell.angle_gamma   90.00
#
_symmetry.space_group_name_H-M   'P 1'
#
loop_
_entity.id
_entity.type
_entity.pdbx_description
1 polymer ?
#
loop_
_entity_poly.entity_id
_entity_poly.type
_entity_poly.pdbx_seq_one_letter_code
_entity_poly.pdbx_strand_id
1 'polypeptide(L)'
;MPAPLSASPADGLRFAFGTLTVLPVRVTRWDRPAARAGMLCAPLAGLVVGAVAAAAGLLLLFLGSGAALAAVASVAVPAALTRGLHLDGLADTADGLGSRKPAEDALRIMKQSDIGPFGVITLVLVLAAQTAALARAYDDSWTRGALAAVVAGVVARL
;
A
#
# COMPACT_ATOMS: atom_id res chain seq x y z
N MET A 1 -1.17 2.01 -37.28
CA MET A 1 -0.79 3.22 -36.51
C MET A 1 0.28 2.82 -35.52
N PRO A 2 1.47 3.45 -35.51
CA PRO A 2 2.41 3.24 -34.41
C PRO A 2 1.75 3.68 -33.10
N ALA A 3 1.94 2.91 -32.03
CA ALA A 3 1.43 3.28 -30.71
C ALA A 3 1.98 4.67 -30.33
N PRO A 4 1.18 5.57 -29.73
CA PRO A 4 1.66 6.89 -29.35
C PRO A 4 2.88 6.76 -28.42
N LEU A 5 3.93 7.51 -28.72
CA LEU A 5 5.24 7.44 -28.03
C LEU A 5 5.14 7.80 -26.53
N SER A 6 4.09 8.51 -26.12
CA SER A 6 3.80 8.87 -24.74
C SER A 6 2.41 8.38 -24.30
N ALA A 7 2.26 8.09 -23.01
CA ALA A 7 0.98 7.78 -22.40
C ALA A 7 0.25 9.07 -21.99
N SER A 8 -1.08 9.07 -22.11
CA SER A 8 -1.88 10.20 -21.64
C SER A 8 -1.98 10.20 -20.10
N PRO A 9 -2.28 11.34 -19.45
CA PRO A 9 -2.55 11.39 -18.01
C PRO A 9 -3.70 10.44 -17.60
N ALA A 10 -4.69 10.27 -18.46
CA ALA A 10 -5.80 9.35 -18.22
C ALA A 10 -5.36 7.88 -18.25
N ASP A 11 -4.40 7.52 -19.11
CA ASP A 11 -3.78 6.18 -19.10
C ASP A 11 -3.01 5.96 -17.79
N GLY A 12 -2.26 6.97 -17.34
CA GLY A 12 -1.54 6.92 -16.06
C GLY A 12 -2.49 6.73 -14.87
N LEU A 13 -3.55 7.54 -14.76
CA LEU A 13 -4.55 7.38 -13.70
C LEU A 13 -5.22 6.01 -13.74
N ARG A 14 -5.62 5.54 -14.93
CA ARG A 14 -6.22 4.20 -15.07
C ARG A 14 -5.26 3.10 -14.64
N PHE A 15 -3.99 3.20 -15.04
CA PHE A 15 -2.97 2.25 -14.64
C PHE A 15 -2.77 2.28 -13.12
N ALA A 16 -2.57 3.46 -12.51
CA ALA A 16 -2.34 3.60 -11.07
C ALA A 16 -3.48 3.01 -10.25
N PHE A 17 -4.73 3.42 -10.50
CA PHE A 17 -5.87 2.92 -9.74
C PHE A 17 -6.20 1.45 -10.07
N GLY A 18 -6.08 1.03 -11.34
CA GLY A 18 -6.41 -0.33 -11.76
C GLY A 18 -5.39 -1.39 -11.31
N THR A 19 -4.15 -1.00 -11.06
CA THR A 19 -3.07 -1.92 -10.63
C THR A 19 -2.74 -1.82 -9.15
N LEU A 20 -2.78 -0.62 -8.56
CA LEU A 20 -2.38 -0.40 -7.16
C LEU A 20 -3.55 -0.44 -6.18
N THR A 21 -4.79 -0.58 -6.68
CA THR A 21 -5.98 -0.68 -5.83
C THR A 21 -6.93 -1.78 -6.33
N VAL A 22 -7.90 -2.13 -5.48
CA VAL A 22 -9.00 -3.05 -5.79
C VAL A 22 -10.09 -2.41 -6.64
N LEU A 23 -10.06 -1.08 -6.84
CA LEU A 23 -11.12 -0.35 -7.52
C LEU A 23 -11.27 -0.86 -8.97
N PRO A 24 -12.52 -1.03 -9.45
CA PRO A 24 -12.80 -1.60 -10.76
C PRO A 24 -12.51 -0.58 -11.87
N VAL A 25 -11.23 -0.37 -12.18
CA VAL A 25 -10.77 0.55 -13.22
C VAL A 25 -10.32 -0.23 -14.44
N ARG A 26 -10.98 0.00 -15.59
CA ARG A 26 -10.60 -0.63 -16.86
C ARG A 26 -9.31 0.02 -17.38
N VAL A 27 -8.21 -0.73 -17.33
CA VAL A 27 -6.93 -0.34 -17.94
C VAL A 27 -7.02 -0.56 -19.45
N THR A 28 -6.94 0.52 -20.22
CA THR A 28 -7.08 0.50 -21.69
C THR A 28 -5.76 0.32 -22.43
N ARG A 29 -4.63 0.56 -21.75
CA ARG A 29 -3.29 0.50 -22.31
C ARG A 29 -2.34 -0.17 -21.32
N TRP A 30 -1.67 -1.23 -21.78
CA TRP A 30 -0.74 -2.02 -20.97
C TRP A 30 0.63 -2.08 -21.65
N ASP A 31 1.42 -1.02 -21.47
CA ASP A 31 2.79 -0.92 -21.99
C ASP A 31 3.69 -0.11 -21.04
N ARG A 32 4.99 -0.08 -21.33
CA ARG A 32 5.98 0.62 -20.49
C ARG A 32 5.68 2.12 -20.32
N PRO A 33 5.31 2.89 -21.37
CA PRO A 33 4.90 4.29 -21.21
C PRO A 33 3.70 4.47 -20.27
N ALA A 34 2.66 3.64 -20.39
CA ALA A 34 1.49 3.71 -19.51
C ALA A 34 1.83 3.35 -18.07
N ALA A 35 2.66 2.33 -17.86
CA ALA A 35 3.14 1.96 -16.53
C ALA A 35 3.95 3.10 -15.88
N ARG A 36 4.86 3.74 -16.64
CA ARG A 36 5.62 4.90 -16.15
C ARG A 36 4.71 6.05 -15.75
N ALA A 37 3.73 6.40 -16.59
CA ALA A 37 2.74 7.42 -16.26
C ALA A 37 1.91 7.02 -15.03
N GLY A 38 1.56 5.73 -14.89
CA GLY A 38 0.88 5.19 -13.73
C GLY A 38 1.67 5.35 -12.45
N MET A 39 2.99 5.12 -12.47
CA MET A 39 3.84 5.33 -11.30
C MET A 39 3.93 6.79 -10.89
N LEU A 40 3.95 7.73 -11.85
CA LEU A 40 3.85 9.15 -11.53
C LEU A 40 2.50 9.54 -10.91
N CYS A 41 1.44 8.76 -11.17
CA CYS A 41 0.11 8.94 -10.59
C CYS A 41 -0.13 8.11 -9.32
N ALA A 42 0.80 7.24 -8.92
CA ALA A 42 0.66 6.39 -7.74
C ALA A 42 0.42 7.16 -6.43
N PRO A 43 0.99 8.36 -6.21
CA PRO A 43 0.69 9.16 -5.02
C PRO A 43 -0.79 9.57 -4.92
N LEU A 44 -1.50 9.71 -6.04
CA LEU A 44 -2.94 10.01 -6.06
C LEU A 44 -3.76 8.80 -5.60
N ALA A 45 -3.38 7.59 -6.02
CA ALA A 45 -3.98 6.37 -5.49
C ALA A 45 -3.70 6.23 -3.99
N GLY A 46 -2.48 6.58 -3.56
CA GLY A 46 -2.09 6.63 -2.15
C GLY A 46 -2.89 7.64 -1.33
N LEU A 47 -3.17 8.82 -1.87
CA LEU A 47 -4.01 9.82 -1.24
C LEU A 47 -5.43 9.29 -1.01
N VAL A 48 -6.03 8.64 -2.00
CA VAL A 48 -7.38 8.05 -1.87
C VAL A 48 -7.37 6.93 -0.82
N VAL A 49 -6.42 6.01 -0.89
CA VAL A 49 -6.30 4.91 0.09
C VAL A 49 -6.08 5.45 1.51
N GLY A 50 -5.19 6.44 1.67
CA GLY A 50 -4.91 7.08 2.94
C GLY A 50 -6.10 7.87 3.50
N ALA A 51 -6.87 8.54 2.63
CA ALA A 51 -8.10 9.22 3.03
C ALA A 51 -9.17 8.24 3.54
N VAL A 52 -9.34 7.09 2.87
CA VAL A 52 -10.25 6.03 3.34
C VAL A 52 -9.75 5.42 4.65
N ALA A 53 -8.44 5.25 4.81
CA ALA A 53 -7.84 4.77 6.06
C ALA A 53 -8.07 5.73 7.23
N ALA A 54 -7.91 7.03 6.99
CA ALA A 54 -8.21 8.08 7.97
C ALA A 54 -9.71 8.10 8.30
N ALA A 55 -10.59 8.02 7.29
CA ALA A 55 -12.04 8.00 7.49
C ALA A 55 -12.48 6.79 8.34
N ALA A 56 -11.91 5.61 8.10
CA ALA A 56 -12.21 4.42 8.90
C ALA A 56 -11.80 4.60 10.38
N GLY A 57 -10.60 5.13 10.63
CA GLY A 57 -10.14 5.41 11.99
C GLY A 57 -10.99 6.48 12.68
N LEU A 58 -11.30 7.58 11.99
CA LEU A 58 -12.14 8.65 12.53
C LEU A 58 -13.57 8.19 12.81
N LEU A 59 -14.15 7.35 11.94
CA LEU A 59 -15.47 6.77 12.16
C LEU A 59 -15.48 5.93 13.44
N LEU A 60 -14.46 5.10 13.66
CA LEU A 60 -14.35 4.30 14.87
C LEU A 60 -14.15 5.15 16.13
N LEU A 61 -13.36 6.21 16.08
CA LEU A 61 -13.24 7.16 17.18
C LEU A 61 -14.58 7.87 17.46
N PHE A 62 -15.28 8.30 16.41
CA PHE A 62 -16.60 8.93 16.52
C PHE A 62 -17.64 8.00 17.16
N LEU A 63 -17.58 6.71 16.87
CA LEU A 63 -18.43 5.67 17.49
C LEU A 63 -18.01 5.33 18.93
N GLY A 64 -17.02 6.01 19.49
CA GLY A 64 -16.57 5.82 20.87
C GLY A 64 -15.62 4.64 21.08
N SER A 65 -15.01 4.11 20.02
CA SER A 65 -13.92 3.15 20.19
C SER A 65 -12.64 3.84 20.68
N GLY A 66 -11.68 3.07 21.21
CA GLY A 66 -10.36 3.56 21.57
C GLY A 66 -9.40 3.68 20.39
N ALA A 67 -8.33 4.47 20.55
CA ALA A 67 -7.31 4.72 19.54
C ALA A 67 -6.67 3.44 18.96
N ALA A 68 -6.53 2.39 19.78
CA ALA A 68 -6.00 1.12 19.32
C ALA A 68 -6.85 0.48 18.21
N LEU A 69 -8.18 0.47 18.37
CA LEU A 69 -9.07 -0.12 17.37
C LEU A 69 -9.15 0.75 16.11
N ALA A 70 -9.17 2.06 16.27
CA ALA A 70 -9.08 3.01 15.17
C ALA A 70 -7.80 2.81 14.34
N ALA A 71 -6.65 2.64 14.99
CA ALA A 71 -5.37 2.38 14.34
C ALA A 71 -5.35 1.05 13.59
N VAL A 72 -5.89 -0.02 14.17
CA VAL A 72 -6.01 -1.33 13.47
C VAL A 72 -6.83 -1.18 12.19
N ALA A 73 -7.96 -0.48 12.24
CA ALA A 73 -8.78 -0.26 11.05
C ALA A 73 -8.07 0.58 9.99
N SER A 74 -7.38 1.66 10.41
CA SER A 74 -6.59 2.48 9.50
C SER A 74 -5.45 1.70 8.82
N VAL A 75 -4.80 0.76 9.52
CA VAL A 75 -3.77 -0.13 8.92
C VAL A 75 -4.38 -1.21 8.02
N ALA A 76 -5.56 -1.72 8.36
CA ALA A 76 -6.25 -2.76 7.58
C ALA A 76 -6.76 -2.23 6.22
N VAL A 77 -7.15 -0.96 6.14
CA VAL A 77 -7.70 -0.37 4.90
C VAL A 77 -6.71 -0.46 3.72
N PRO A 78 -5.45 0.00 3.81
CA PRO A 78 -4.49 -0.16 2.72
C PRO A 78 -4.26 -1.62 2.32
N ALA A 79 -4.24 -2.56 3.28
CA ALA A 79 -4.12 -3.98 2.97
C ALA A 79 -5.29 -4.47 2.12
N ALA A 80 -6.53 -4.17 2.53
CA ALA A 80 -7.73 -4.58 1.80
C ALA A 80 -7.86 -3.88 0.44
N LEU A 81 -7.70 -2.55 0.41
CA LEU A 81 -7.87 -1.75 -0.79
C LEU A 81 -6.77 -1.95 -1.83
N THR A 82 -5.64 -2.54 -1.47
CA THR A 82 -4.57 -2.88 -2.43
C THR A 82 -4.39 -4.38 -2.64
N ARG A 83 -5.32 -5.20 -2.15
CA ARG A 83 -5.24 -6.67 -2.19
C ARG A 83 -3.95 -7.22 -1.58
N GLY A 84 -3.39 -6.53 -0.60
CA GLY A 84 -2.14 -6.88 0.04
C GLY A 84 -0.88 -6.61 -0.80
N LEU A 85 -0.97 -6.00 -1.99
CA LEU A 85 0.17 -5.86 -2.92
C LEU A 85 1.46 -5.31 -2.27
N HIS A 86 1.34 -4.33 -1.37
CA HIS A 86 2.51 -3.75 -0.70
C HIS A 86 3.04 -4.64 0.42
N LEU A 87 2.15 -5.38 1.10
CA LEU A 87 2.53 -6.32 2.15
C LEU A 87 3.17 -7.58 1.53
N ASP A 88 2.64 -8.04 0.41
CA ASP A 88 3.17 -9.14 -0.39
C ASP A 88 4.61 -8.82 -0.84
N GLY A 89 4.81 -7.69 -1.53
CA GLY A 89 6.14 -7.27 -1.96
C GLY A 89 7.12 -7.04 -0.81
N LEU A 90 6.64 -6.61 0.37
CA LEU A 90 7.47 -6.49 1.58
C LEU A 90 7.88 -7.88 2.12
N ALA A 91 6.95 -8.83 2.17
CA ALA A 91 7.22 -10.20 2.59
C ALA A 91 8.18 -10.90 1.64
N ASP A 92 7.92 -10.83 0.33
CA ASP A 92 8.79 -11.39 -0.72
C ASP A 92 10.20 -10.83 -0.61
N THR A 93 10.32 -9.51 -0.46
CA THR A 93 11.63 -8.86 -0.32
C THR A 93 12.35 -9.34 0.94
N ALA A 94 11.64 -9.48 2.06
CA ALA A 94 12.23 -9.99 3.30
C ALA A 94 12.69 -11.44 3.17
N ASP A 95 11.91 -12.31 2.54
CA ASP A 95 12.27 -13.71 2.31
C ASP A 95 13.41 -13.87 1.31
N GLY A 96 13.37 -13.12 0.20
CA GLY A 96 14.43 -13.07 -0.80
C GLY A 96 15.76 -12.64 -0.19
N LEU A 97 15.78 -11.51 0.53
CA LEU A 97 16.99 -10.99 1.18
C LEU A 97 17.43 -11.85 2.37
N GLY A 98 16.48 -12.34 3.17
CA GLY A 98 16.73 -13.19 4.34
C GLY A 98 17.31 -14.56 4.00
N SER A 99 17.06 -15.05 2.78
CA SER A 99 17.58 -16.34 2.30
C SER A 99 19.11 -16.40 2.20
N ARG A 100 19.79 -15.24 2.07
CA ARG A 100 21.24 -15.10 1.82
C ARG A 100 21.75 -15.93 0.62
N LYS A 101 20.88 -16.24 -0.33
CA LYS A 101 21.23 -16.94 -1.56
C LYS A 101 21.76 -15.98 -2.63
N PRO A 102 22.43 -16.48 -3.68
CA PRO A 102 22.74 -15.68 -4.86
C PRO A 102 21.49 -15.01 -5.44
N ALA A 103 21.66 -13.89 -6.15
CA ALA A 103 20.55 -13.05 -6.62
C ALA A 103 19.49 -13.82 -7.42
N GLU A 104 19.90 -14.76 -8.29
CA GLU A 104 18.98 -15.57 -9.10
C GLU A 104 18.06 -16.44 -8.22
N ASP A 105 18.60 -17.02 -7.15
CA ASP A 105 17.85 -17.85 -6.21
C ASP A 105 16.96 -17.03 -5.30
N ALA A 106 17.43 -15.86 -4.83
CA ALA A 106 16.61 -14.92 -4.06
C ALA A 106 15.42 -14.42 -4.88
N LEU A 107 15.63 -14.08 -6.16
CA LEU A 107 14.56 -13.70 -7.08
C LEU A 107 13.61 -14.86 -7.39
N ARG A 108 14.08 -16.10 -7.34
CA ARG A 108 13.22 -17.28 -7.45
C ARG A 108 12.33 -17.42 -6.22
N ILE A 109 12.86 -17.20 -5.01
CA ILE A 109 12.10 -17.20 -3.74
C ILE A 109 10.98 -16.15 -3.77
N MET A 110 11.30 -14.91 -4.17
CA MET A 110 10.33 -13.80 -4.29
C MET A 110 9.18 -14.06 -5.29
N LYS A 111 9.30 -15.08 -6.16
CA LYS A 111 8.27 -15.43 -7.15
C LYS A 111 7.43 -16.62 -6.72
N GLN A 112 7.80 -17.29 -5.63
CA GLN A 112 6.99 -18.36 -5.09
C GLN A 112 5.78 -17.76 -4.36
N SER A 113 4.69 -18.51 -4.29
CA SER A 113 3.46 -18.03 -3.64
C SER A 113 3.43 -18.30 -2.14
N ASP A 114 4.40 -19.05 -1.61
CA ASP A 114 4.55 -19.32 -0.19
C ASP A 114 5.28 -18.17 0.52
N ILE A 115 4.79 -17.81 1.70
CA ILE A 115 5.46 -16.88 2.59
C ILE A 115 6.49 -17.62 3.46
N GLY A 116 7.71 -17.10 3.53
CA GLY A 116 8.77 -17.63 4.37
C GLY A 116 8.79 -17.00 5.77
N PRO A 117 9.66 -17.52 6.67
CA PRO A 117 9.75 -17.03 8.04
C PRO A 117 10.15 -15.55 8.13
N PHE A 118 11.00 -15.05 7.23
CA PHE A 118 11.44 -13.65 7.26
C PHE A 118 10.33 -12.71 6.80
N GLY A 119 9.53 -13.11 5.82
CA GLY A 119 8.32 -12.41 5.40
C GLY A 119 7.33 -12.30 6.54
N VAL A 120 7.01 -13.41 7.22
CA VAL A 120 6.11 -13.42 8.39
C VAL A 120 6.62 -12.50 9.50
N ILE A 121 7.88 -12.65 9.92
CA ILE A 121 8.46 -11.83 11.00
C ILE A 121 8.42 -10.34 10.62
N THR A 122 8.77 -10.01 9.38
CA THR A 122 8.77 -8.63 8.88
C THR A 122 7.37 -8.04 8.91
N LEU A 123 6.37 -8.76 8.40
CA LEU A 123 4.98 -8.29 8.41
C LEU A 123 4.45 -8.09 9.83
N VAL A 124 4.71 -9.02 10.74
CA VAL A 124 4.30 -8.88 12.14
C VAL A 124 4.91 -7.63 12.77
N LEU A 125 6.22 -7.43 12.63
CA LEU A 125 6.91 -6.28 13.22
C LEU A 125 6.47 -4.95 12.59
N VAL A 126 6.33 -4.89 11.26
CA VAL A 126 5.93 -3.68 10.55
C VAL A 126 4.48 -3.31 10.85
N LEU A 127 3.54 -4.26 10.80
CA LEU A 127 2.14 -3.99 11.12
C LEU A 127 1.97 -3.61 12.59
N ALA A 128 2.67 -4.28 13.51
CA ALA A 128 2.68 -3.90 14.92
C ALA A 128 3.20 -2.47 15.14
N ALA A 129 4.30 -2.10 14.48
CA ALA A 129 4.88 -0.76 14.55
C ALA A 129 3.93 0.30 13.95
N GLN A 130 3.33 0.03 12.80
CA GLN A 130 2.36 0.93 12.16
C GLN A 130 1.13 1.15 13.04
N THR A 131 0.56 0.07 13.59
CA THR A 131 -0.59 0.16 14.49
C THR A 131 -0.24 0.90 15.77
N ALA A 132 0.92 0.61 16.39
CA ALA A 132 1.34 1.31 17.61
C ALA A 132 1.59 2.81 17.37
N ALA A 133 2.22 3.17 16.25
CA ALA A 133 2.47 4.56 15.88
C ALA A 133 1.16 5.32 15.61
N LEU A 134 0.23 4.72 14.86
CA LEU A 134 -1.09 5.33 14.61
C LEU A 134 -1.94 5.42 15.88
N ALA A 135 -1.90 4.42 16.75
CA ALA A 135 -2.60 4.46 18.03
C ALA A 135 -2.11 5.65 18.88
N ARG A 136 -0.79 5.83 18.98
CA ARG A 136 -0.21 7.01 19.66
C ARG A 136 -0.61 8.33 19.00
N ALA A 137 -0.62 8.39 17.67
CA ALA A 137 -1.03 9.60 16.96
C ALA A 137 -2.52 9.94 17.20
N TYR A 138 -3.39 8.93 17.28
CA TYR A 138 -4.81 9.11 17.62
C TYR A 138 -5.04 9.45 19.09
N ASP A 139 -4.27 8.87 20.03
CA ASP A 139 -4.29 9.22 21.46
C ASP A 139 -3.93 10.70 21.66
N ASP A 140 -2.93 11.19 20.93
CA ASP A 140 -2.53 12.60 20.96
C ASP A 140 -3.61 13.53 20.38
N SER A 141 -4.14 13.21 19.19
CA SER A 141 -5.19 13.97 18.55
C SER A 141 -5.77 13.23 17.34
N TRP A 142 -7.09 13.30 17.17
CA TRP A 142 -7.77 12.75 15.99
C TRP A 142 -7.21 13.31 14.67
N THR A 143 -6.80 14.59 14.64
CA THR A 143 -6.22 15.22 13.43
C THR A 143 -4.84 14.64 13.11
N ARG A 144 -4.00 14.42 14.12
CA ARG A 144 -2.65 13.84 13.96
C ARG A 144 -2.75 12.41 13.42
N GLY A 145 -3.63 11.59 14.01
CA GLY A 145 -3.84 10.23 13.50
C GLY A 145 -4.38 10.20 12.07
N ALA A 146 -5.34 11.06 11.75
CA ALA A 146 -5.87 11.18 10.38
C ALA A 146 -4.81 11.63 9.37
N LEU A 147 -4.03 12.67 9.69
CA LEU A 147 -2.94 13.14 8.85
C LEU A 147 -1.85 12.08 8.68
N ALA A 148 -1.48 11.36 9.74
CA ALA A 148 -0.51 10.27 9.69
C ALA A 148 -0.99 9.15 8.75
N ALA A 149 -2.26 8.77 8.80
CA ALA A 149 -2.83 7.77 7.89
C ALA A 149 -2.81 8.22 6.42
N VAL A 150 -3.13 9.49 6.15
CA VAL A 150 -3.08 10.07 4.79
C VAL A 150 -1.64 10.11 4.27
N VAL A 151 -0.71 10.65 5.06
CA VAL A 151 0.71 10.76 4.70
C VAL A 151 1.31 9.38 4.45
N ALA A 152 1.04 8.41 5.33
CA ALA A 152 1.48 7.02 5.14
C ALA A 152 0.93 6.43 3.83
N GLY A 153 -0.35 6.67 3.52
CA GLY A 153 -0.97 6.24 2.26
C GLY A 153 -0.26 6.78 1.03
N VAL A 154 0.10 8.07 1.02
CA VAL A 154 0.81 8.73 -0.09
C VAL A 154 2.26 8.26 -0.18
N VAL A 155 3.00 8.27 0.93
CA VAL A 155 4.45 7.96 0.96
C VAL A 155 4.73 6.51 0.59
N ALA A 156 3.85 5.57 0.93
CA ALA A 156 4.01 4.17 0.54
C ALA A 156 3.94 3.93 -0.99
N ARG A 157 3.65 4.97 -1.79
CA ARG A 157 3.43 4.91 -3.25
C ARG A 157 4.21 6.01 -4.01
N LEU A 158 5.28 6.53 -3.40
CA LEU A 158 6.29 7.39 -4.05
C LEU A 158 7.39 6.51 -4.69
#